data_AF-A0A954IFR8-F1
#
_entry.id   AF-A0A954IFR8-F1
#
_cell.length_a   1.000
_cell.length_b   1.000
_cell.length_c   1.000
_cell.angle_alpha   90.00
_cell.angle_beta   90.00
_cell.angle_gamma   90.00
#
_symmetry.space_group_name_H-M   'P 1'
#
loop_
_entity.id
_entity.type
_entity.pdbx_description
1 polymer ?
#
loop_
_entity_poly.entity_id
_entity_poly.type
_entity_poly.pdbx_seq_one_letter_code
_entity_poly.pdbx_strand_id
1 'polypeptide(L)'
;MFVLFVAIAVFLLYPTLKPGSLHSTLPTGTTLTLTVPAFNAWTIWWNTDQLQHGFREYWHAPIFAPERGTFAFSEPQPITMILAPLMWLTGSPALTYKVYVLLSLVMNGVLAVCLSRRLQARLVPAVLTGFCVVLLPIVHQQIDVMQLIPVWTIIWMWLAFDRLCIRPGAAAAVQAGVAFGLMFWTSVHHALFASVLLCGPVVFLIRNVRNSRFWLSAGLALGIAAMLILPLLIPMKRFLHQHDFERSDELIQALSAKPMDYLNAPRNSLLPGLHPEESSRALFPGWTKLSLALMGILTGILRTRTRRLSLFLLVTGALAFALSLGVYLEAGTWNVWKILAENVPGLGHVRSVFRFAYFCQLPIVLLGAVALSRLWLIAHRFQHRILRAGAMLLVAGIGILAGCETPPARFVLVGVPTFQENADWLTFLRYRVRQDESILCLPFADGLSVRELDATTRWMYLQTAHGRRMLNGYSGFFPPSWFALQRQLKSGRETTDGTVIVDQMRRANCRFLVVRPHEYDIDRLLSELRFLIRTRLVHSGPSGVNIYEVSFVDGDQSLKAEPASP
;
A
#
# COMPACT_ATOMS: atom_id res chain seq x y z
N MET A 1 -7.23 -25.12 -9.70
CA MET A 1 -6.18 -24.15 -9.36
C MET A 1 -6.74 -22.92 -8.66
N PHE A 2 -7.64 -22.14 -9.28
CA PHE A 2 -8.25 -20.97 -8.63
C PHE A 2 -8.89 -21.31 -7.27
N VAL A 3 -9.73 -22.35 -7.22
CA VAL A 3 -10.36 -22.85 -5.98
C VAL A 3 -9.34 -23.19 -4.89
N LEU A 4 -8.18 -23.75 -5.25
CA LEU A 4 -7.11 -24.06 -4.28
C LEU A 4 -6.55 -22.78 -3.65
N PHE A 5 -6.26 -21.75 -4.46
CA PHE A 5 -5.74 -20.49 -3.93
C PHE A 5 -6.79 -19.70 -3.15
N VAL A 6 -8.08 -19.83 -3.50
CA VAL A 6 -9.18 -19.33 -2.66
C VAL A 6 -9.15 -20.03 -1.30
N ALA A 7 -9.05 -21.35 -1.26
CA ALA A 7 -8.98 -22.10 0.00
C ALA A 7 -7.77 -21.70 0.86
N ILE A 8 -6.59 -21.52 0.25
CA ILE A 8 -5.38 -21.05 0.96
C ILE A 8 -5.57 -19.61 1.47
N ALA A 9 -6.08 -18.70 0.65
CA ALA A 9 -6.30 -17.31 1.06
C ALA A 9 -7.35 -17.21 2.18
N VAL A 10 -8.44 -17.99 2.10
CA VAL A 10 -9.45 -18.11 3.16
C VAL A 10 -8.85 -18.68 4.44
N PHE A 11 -8.00 -19.71 4.34
CA PHE A 11 -7.31 -20.27 5.51
C PHE A 11 -6.40 -19.24 6.18
N LEU A 12 -5.59 -18.50 5.40
CA LEU A 12 -4.71 -17.46 5.92
C LEU A 12 -5.49 -16.31 6.56
N LEU A 13 -6.62 -15.92 5.97
CA LEU A 13 -7.46 -14.81 6.44
C LEU A 13 -8.58 -15.26 7.40
N TYR A 14 -8.67 -16.54 7.75
CA TYR A 14 -9.81 -17.11 8.47
C TYR A 14 -10.23 -16.33 9.71
N PRO A 15 -9.31 -15.84 10.59
CA PRO A 15 -9.70 -15.01 11.72
C PRO A 15 -10.48 -13.74 11.33
N THR A 16 -10.16 -13.13 10.19
CA THR A 16 -10.82 -11.90 9.69
C THR A 16 -12.21 -12.14 9.10
N LEU A 17 -12.48 -13.39 8.67
CA LEU A 17 -13.67 -13.79 7.93
C LEU A 17 -14.78 -14.36 8.84
N LYS A 18 -14.52 -14.51 10.15
CA LYS A 18 -15.55 -14.92 11.12
C LYS A 18 -16.70 -13.90 11.12
N PRO A 19 -17.98 -14.33 11.29
CA PRO A 19 -19.14 -13.44 11.25
C PRO A 19 -19.01 -12.21 12.16
N GLY A 20 -18.58 -12.41 13.41
CA GLY A 20 -18.38 -11.32 14.37
C GLY A 20 -17.22 -10.38 14.08
N SER A 21 -16.29 -10.76 13.19
CA SER A 21 -15.12 -9.97 12.78
C SER A 21 -15.33 -9.29 11.42
N LEU A 22 -16.22 -9.82 10.58
CA LEU A 22 -16.28 -9.55 9.14
C LEU A 22 -16.42 -8.06 8.81
N HIS A 23 -17.25 -7.34 9.56
CA HIS A 23 -17.51 -5.90 9.38
C HIS A 23 -16.85 -5.01 10.44
N SER A 24 -16.32 -5.60 11.51
CA SER A 24 -15.97 -4.92 12.77
C SER A 24 -14.47 -4.89 13.04
N THR A 25 -13.64 -5.55 12.22
CA THR A 25 -12.19 -5.61 12.43
C THR A 25 -11.40 -5.48 11.13
N LEU A 26 -10.17 -5.01 11.22
CA LEU A 26 -9.18 -5.04 10.14
C LEU A 26 -7.92 -5.80 10.60
N PRO A 27 -7.26 -6.57 9.72
CA PRO A 27 -6.00 -7.21 10.03
C PRO A 27 -4.88 -6.17 10.12
N THR A 28 -4.03 -6.31 11.13
CA THR A 28 -2.86 -5.46 11.36
C THR A 28 -1.57 -6.27 11.45
N GLY A 29 -0.47 -5.75 10.92
CA GLY A 29 0.87 -6.30 11.04
C GLY A 29 1.49 -5.95 12.39
N THR A 30 2.78 -5.60 12.39
CA THR A 30 3.55 -5.33 13.61
C THR A 30 3.18 -4.02 14.32
N THR A 31 2.38 -3.15 13.70
CA THR A 31 2.03 -1.84 14.25
C THR A 31 0.96 -1.91 15.35
N LEU A 32 0.12 -2.96 15.34
CA LEU A 32 -0.97 -3.18 16.31
C LEU A 32 -1.93 -1.99 16.46
N THR A 33 -2.11 -1.21 15.39
CA THR A 33 -2.93 0.02 15.39
C THR A 33 -3.82 0.04 14.15
N LEU A 34 -4.94 0.76 14.22
CA LEU A 34 -5.90 0.82 13.14
C LEU A 34 -5.46 1.76 12.00
N THR A 35 -4.49 2.64 12.27
CA THR A 35 -4.07 3.75 11.40
C THR A 35 -3.96 3.41 9.92
N VAL A 36 -3.04 2.52 9.55
CA VAL A 36 -2.77 2.24 8.13
C VAL A 36 -3.90 1.40 7.49
N PRO A 37 -4.44 0.35 8.14
CA PRO A 37 -5.57 -0.40 7.59
C PRO A 37 -6.85 0.43 7.41
N ALA A 38 -7.23 1.27 8.39
CA ALA A 38 -8.41 2.13 8.25
C ALA A 38 -8.24 3.18 7.17
N PHE A 39 -7.03 3.74 7.02
CA PHE A 39 -6.73 4.62 5.90
C PHE A 39 -6.94 3.91 4.56
N ASN A 40 -6.45 2.67 4.40
CA ASN A 40 -6.67 1.90 3.17
C ASN A 40 -8.15 1.56 2.94
N ALA A 41 -8.91 1.23 4.00
CA ALA A 41 -10.36 1.02 3.89
C ALA A 41 -11.10 2.30 3.47
N TRP A 42 -10.67 3.45 4.01
CA TRP A 42 -11.17 4.77 3.61
C TRP A 42 -10.81 5.11 2.16
N THR A 43 -9.60 4.77 1.69
CA THR A 43 -9.18 4.93 0.29
C THR A 43 -10.07 4.14 -0.66
N ILE A 44 -10.46 2.90 -0.30
CA ILE A 44 -11.44 2.14 -1.07
C ILE A 44 -12.77 2.89 -1.13
N TRP A 45 -13.28 3.34 0.03
CA TRP A 45 -14.52 4.13 0.07
C TRP A 45 -14.44 5.33 -0.87
N TRP A 46 -13.39 6.15 -0.77
CA TRP A 46 -13.21 7.33 -1.59
C TRP A 46 -13.19 7.01 -3.09
N ASN A 47 -12.45 5.97 -3.50
CA ASN A 47 -12.42 5.52 -4.89
C ASN A 47 -13.81 5.11 -5.40
N THR A 48 -14.58 4.40 -4.58
CA THR A 48 -15.92 3.94 -4.96
C THR A 48 -16.98 5.05 -4.91
N ASP A 49 -16.81 6.04 -4.03
CA ASP A 49 -17.64 7.25 -3.95
C ASP A 49 -17.40 8.14 -5.18
N GLN A 50 -16.14 8.40 -5.52
CA GLN A 50 -15.80 9.24 -6.66
C GLN A 50 -16.19 8.61 -8.01
N LEU A 51 -16.27 7.27 -8.08
CA LEU A 51 -16.85 6.59 -9.24
C LEU A 51 -18.34 6.96 -9.43
N GLN A 52 -19.13 7.10 -8.35
CA GLN A 52 -20.53 7.53 -8.43
C GLN A 52 -20.67 8.99 -8.85
N HIS A 53 -19.68 9.82 -8.49
CA HIS A 53 -19.68 11.26 -8.76
C HIS A 53 -18.93 11.64 -10.06
N GLY A 54 -18.57 10.66 -10.89
CA GLY A 54 -17.90 10.90 -12.18
C GLY A 54 -16.50 11.52 -12.05
N PHE A 55 -15.79 11.22 -10.96
CA PHE A 55 -14.43 11.66 -10.66
C PHE A 55 -14.20 13.17 -10.53
N ARG A 56 -15.28 13.98 -10.39
CA ARG A 56 -15.19 15.45 -10.35
C ARG A 56 -14.24 15.97 -9.27
N GLU A 57 -14.29 15.35 -8.09
CA GLU A 57 -13.51 15.76 -6.93
C GLU A 57 -12.41 14.75 -6.58
N TYR A 58 -12.02 13.85 -7.51
CA TYR A 58 -11.19 12.67 -7.18
C TYR A 58 -9.92 12.99 -6.39
N TRP A 59 -9.27 14.12 -6.69
CA TRP A 59 -8.06 14.56 -5.98
C TRP A 59 -8.32 15.39 -4.71
N HIS A 60 -9.53 15.93 -4.55
CA HIS A 60 -9.94 16.79 -3.43
C HIS A 60 -10.63 15.97 -2.33
N ALA A 61 -9.88 15.04 -1.74
CA ALA A 61 -10.43 14.19 -0.69
C ALA A 61 -10.79 15.00 0.58
N PRO A 62 -11.79 14.56 1.37
CA PRO A 62 -12.40 15.37 2.42
C PRO A 62 -11.56 15.43 3.72
N ILE A 63 -10.24 15.46 3.62
CA ILE A 63 -9.29 15.57 4.74
C ILE A 63 -8.42 16.81 4.58
N PHE A 64 -7.82 17.26 5.68
CA PHE A 64 -6.92 18.42 5.73
C PHE A 64 -7.54 19.73 5.20
N ALA A 65 -8.84 19.95 5.37
CA ALA A 65 -9.44 21.21 4.97
C ALA A 65 -8.68 22.40 5.61
N PRO A 66 -8.40 23.49 4.87
CA PRO A 66 -8.90 23.85 3.54
C PRO A 66 -8.10 23.30 2.34
N GLU A 67 -7.06 22.49 2.57
CA GLU A 67 -6.11 22.08 1.53
C GLU A 67 -6.79 21.38 0.34
N ARG A 68 -6.18 21.54 -0.83
CA ARG A 68 -6.65 20.99 -2.10
C ARG A 68 -5.70 19.89 -2.58
N GLY A 69 -6.23 18.94 -3.36
CA GLY A 69 -5.42 17.86 -3.92
C GLY A 69 -4.94 16.85 -2.88
N THR A 70 -5.57 16.80 -1.71
CA THR A 70 -5.11 16.03 -0.54
C THR A 70 -5.07 14.52 -0.77
N PHE A 71 -5.81 14.00 -1.76
CA PHE A 71 -5.70 12.59 -2.14
C PHE A 71 -4.34 12.26 -2.79
N ALA A 72 -3.71 13.23 -3.46
CA ALA A 72 -2.39 13.09 -4.08
C ALA A 72 -1.26 12.92 -3.04
N PHE A 73 -1.52 13.21 -1.77
CA PHE A 73 -0.53 13.08 -0.68
C PHE A 73 -0.29 11.62 -0.29
N SER A 74 -0.98 10.67 -0.93
CA SER A 74 -0.92 9.24 -0.66
C SER A 74 -1.10 8.40 -1.92
N GLU A 75 -1.00 7.08 -1.75
CA GLU A 75 -1.28 6.08 -2.78
C GLU A 75 -2.78 6.03 -3.13
N PRO A 76 -3.19 6.41 -4.35
CA PRO A 76 -4.60 6.55 -4.70
C PRO A 76 -5.30 5.21 -4.93
N GLN A 77 -4.57 4.16 -5.32
CA GLN A 77 -5.09 2.79 -5.52
C GLN A 77 -6.39 2.67 -6.38
N PRO A 78 -6.49 3.34 -7.56
CA PRO A 78 -7.72 3.34 -8.37
C PRO A 78 -8.25 1.95 -8.75
N ILE A 79 -7.40 0.91 -8.75
CA ILE A 79 -7.85 -0.46 -9.01
C ILE A 79 -8.96 -0.91 -8.06
N THR A 80 -9.04 -0.34 -6.85
CA THR A 80 -10.05 -0.69 -5.83
C THR A 80 -11.47 -0.32 -6.25
N MET A 81 -11.65 0.50 -7.29
CA MET A 81 -12.96 0.81 -7.89
C MET A 81 -13.70 -0.44 -8.38
N ILE A 82 -13.00 -1.54 -8.69
CA ILE A 82 -13.64 -2.82 -9.04
C ILE A 82 -14.53 -3.37 -7.93
N LEU A 83 -14.36 -2.88 -6.69
CA LEU A 83 -15.12 -3.28 -5.52
C LEU A 83 -16.31 -2.36 -5.23
N ALA A 84 -16.57 -1.36 -6.09
CA ALA A 84 -17.66 -0.42 -5.93
C ALA A 84 -19.03 -1.12 -5.73
N PRO A 85 -19.41 -2.17 -6.49
CA PRO A 85 -20.67 -2.86 -6.23
C PRO A 85 -20.75 -3.44 -4.82
N LEU A 86 -19.66 -4.00 -4.29
CA LEU A 86 -19.62 -4.56 -2.95
C LEU A 86 -19.74 -3.46 -1.88
N MET A 87 -19.03 -2.35 -2.07
CA MET A 87 -19.13 -1.20 -1.16
C MET A 87 -20.55 -0.64 -1.14
N TRP A 88 -21.20 -0.45 -2.30
CA TRP A 88 -22.54 0.11 -2.37
C TRP A 88 -23.61 -0.83 -1.81
N LEU A 89 -23.46 -2.14 -1.99
CA LEU A 89 -24.40 -3.14 -1.47
C LEU A 89 -24.31 -3.30 0.05
N THR A 90 -23.11 -3.17 0.63
CA THR A 90 -22.86 -3.53 2.03
C THR A 90 -22.59 -2.34 2.94
N GLY A 91 -22.21 -1.18 2.39
CA GLY A 91 -21.79 -0.01 3.14
C GLY A 91 -20.57 -0.25 4.06
N SER A 92 -19.81 -1.32 3.83
CA SER A 92 -18.76 -1.78 4.77
C SER A 92 -17.35 -1.63 4.15
N PRO A 93 -16.60 -0.59 4.54
CA PRO A 93 -15.20 -0.45 4.15
C PRO A 93 -14.34 -1.64 4.62
N ALA A 94 -14.58 -2.15 5.84
CA ALA A 94 -13.84 -3.29 6.37
C ALA A 94 -14.05 -4.59 5.59
N LEU A 95 -15.29 -4.89 5.17
CA LEU A 95 -15.56 -6.06 4.33
C LEU A 95 -14.89 -5.91 2.97
N THR A 96 -15.01 -4.74 2.36
CA THR A 96 -14.48 -4.46 1.02
C THR A 96 -12.95 -4.56 1.00
N TYR A 97 -12.28 -4.06 2.05
CA TYR A 97 -10.85 -4.25 2.29
C TYR A 97 -10.46 -5.73 2.29
N LYS A 98 -11.16 -6.57 3.06
CA LYS A 98 -10.83 -8.00 3.18
C LYS A 98 -11.02 -8.75 1.88
N VAL A 99 -12.07 -8.42 1.12
CA VAL A 99 -12.30 -9.00 -0.20
C VAL A 99 -11.17 -8.62 -1.16
N TYR A 100 -10.71 -7.36 -1.14
CA TYR A 100 -9.55 -6.96 -1.94
C TYR A 100 -8.28 -7.75 -1.60
N VAL A 101 -7.97 -7.88 -0.30
CA VAL A 101 -6.81 -8.64 0.18
C VAL A 101 -6.91 -10.10 -0.26
N LEU A 102 -8.09 -10.72 -0.08
CA LEU A 102 -8.33 -12.10 -0.50
C LEU A 102 -8.13 -12.28 -2.00
N LEU A 103 -8.74 -11.43 -2.83
CA LEU A 103 -8.60 -11.50 -4.29
C LEU A 103 -7.15 -11.30 -4.73
N SER A 104 -6.44 -10.37 -4.09
CA SER A 104 -5.02 -10.11 -4.34
C SER A 104 -4.16 -11.34 -4.03
N LEU A 105 -4.37 -12.00 -2.88
CA LEU A 105 -3.67 -13.24 -2.53
C LEU A 105 -3.98 -14.37 -3.52
N VAL A 106 -5.24 -14.53 -3.94
CA VAL A 106 -5.61 -15.54 -4.94
C VAL A 106 -4.89 -15.28 -6.26
N MET A 107 -4.89 -14.03 -6.74
CA MET A 107 -4.21 -13.65 -7.97
C MET A 107 -2.69 -13.80 -7.88
N ASN A 108 -2.08 -13.54 -6.72
CA ASN A 108 -0.65 -13.77 -6.48
C ASN A 108 -0.27 -15.23 -6.81
N GLY A 109 -1.06 -16.18 -6.30
CA GLY A 109 -0.85 -17.61 -6.58
C GLY A 109 -1.11 -17.99 -8.04
N VAL A 110 -2.23 -17.53 -8.60
CA VAL A 110 -2.64 -17.84 -10.00
C VAL A 110 -1.57 -17.36 -11.00
N LEU A 111 -1.14 -16.10 -10.90
CA LEU A 111 -0.16 -15.53 -11.84
C LEU A 111 1.23 -16.13 -11.64
N ALA A 112 1.61 -16.49 -10.41
CA ALA A 112 2.84 -17.21 -10.14
C ALA A 112 2.84 -18.58 -10.82
N VAL A 113 1.74 -19.34 -10.79
CA VAL A 113 1.62 -20.58 -11.57
C VAL A 113 1.81 -20.30 -13.06
N CYS A 114 1.12 -19.28 -13.61
CA CYS A 114 1.23 -18.94 -15.03
C CYS A 114 2.67 -18.61 -15.45
N LEU A 115 3.41 -17.84 -14.65
CA LEU A 115 4.81 -17.50 -14.94
C LEU A 115 5.73 -18.72 -14.77
N SER A 116 5.55 -19.54 -13.73
CA SER A 116 6.33 -20.78 -13.56
C SER A 116 6.14 -21.74 -14.73
N ARG A 117 4.96 -21.79 -15.35
CA ARG A 117 4.74 -22.58 -16.57
C ARG A 117 5.57 -22.08 -17.75
N ARG A 118 5.87 -20.77 -17.85
CA ARG A 118 6.83 -20.22 -18.84
C ARG A 118 8.25 -20.69 -18.57
N LEU A 119 8.62 -20.81 -17.30
CA LEU A 119 9.86 -21.42 -16.82
C LEU A 119 9.91 -22.96 -16.97
N GLN A 120 8.98 -23.56 -17.71
CA GLN A 120 8.88 -25.00 -17.95
C GLN A 120 8.62 -25.82 -16.66
N ALA A 121 8.00 -25.21 -15.65
CA ALA A 121 7.55 -25.93 -14.47
C ALA A 121 6.42 -26.90 -14.82
N ARG A 122 6.47 -28.16 -14.33
CA ARG A 122 5.32 -29.08 -14.38
C ARG A 122 4.20 -28.57 -13.47
N LEU A 123 2.98 -29.11 -13.61
CA LEU A 123 1.79 -28.59 -12.92
C LEU A 123 1.99 -28.53 -11.40
N VAL A 124 2.43 -29.63 -10.77
CA VAL A 124 2.64 -29.69 -9.32
C VAL A 124 3.70 -28.69 -8.85
N PRO A 125 4.95 -28.68 -9.37
CA PRO A 125 5.93 -27.63 -9.07
C PRO A 125 5.43 -26.20 -9.30
N ALA A 126 4.64 -25.96 -10.35
CA ALA A 126 4.08 -24.64 -10.62
C ALA A 126 3.06 -24.23 -9.54
N VAL A 127 2.16 -25.14 -9.14
CA VAL A 127 1.20 -24.93 -8.05
C VAL A 127 1.93 -24.67 -6.72
N LEU A 128 2.99 -25.42 -6.43
CA LEU A 128 3.85 -25.19 -5.26
C LEU A 128 4.54 -23.82 -5.31
N THR A 129 4.92 -23.34 -6.49
CA THR A 129 5.44 -21.96 -6.63
C THR A 129 4.36 -20.94 -6.29
N GLY A 130 3.14 -21.13 -6.80
CA GLY A 130 2.01 -20.27 -6.45
C GLY A 130 1.73 -20.27 -4.96
N PHE A 131 1.79 -21.45 -4.30
CA PHE A 131 1.68 -21.57 -2.85
C PHE A 131 2.76 -20.72 -2.14
N CYS A 132 4.04 -20.86 -2.53
CA CYS A 132 5.13 -20.07 -1.96
C CYS A 132 4.95 -18.55 -2.16
N VAL A 133 4.38 -18.09 -3.28
CA VAL A 133 4.11 -16.67 -3.53
C VAL A 133 2.92 -16.16 -2.71
N VAL A 134 1.89 -16.98 -2.48
CA VAL A 134 0.78 -16.60 -1.57
C VAL A 134 1.28 -16.46 -0.13
N LEU A 135 2.24 -17.30 0.28
CA LEU A 135 2.85 -17.28 1.61
C LEU A 135 4.06 -16.32 1.71
N LEU A 136 4.31 -15.46 0.72
CA LEU A 136 5.51 -14.62 0.67
C LEU A 136 5.64 -13.76 1.94
N PRO A 137 6.69 -13.94 2.78
CA PRO A 137 6.74 -13.35 4.12
C PRO A 137 6.55 -11.83 4.15
N ILE A 138 7.19 -11.12 3.21
CA ILE A 138 7.14 -9.66 3.15
C ILE A 138 5.72 -9.11 2.91
N VAL A 139 4.88 -9.83 2.16
CA VAL A 139 3.47 -9.45 1.93
C VAL A 139 2.70 -9.44 3.25
N HIS A 140 2.91 -10.46 4.09
CA HIS A 140 2.18 -10.61 5.36
C HIS A 140 2.73 -9.73 6.48
N GLN A 141 4.04 -9.45 6.47
CA GLN A 141 4.64 -8.46 7.39
C GLN A 141 4.12 -7.04 7.15
N GLN A 142 3.73 -6.74 5.92
CA GLN A 142 3.21 -5.44 5.49
C GLN A 142 1.71 -5.52 5.13
N ILE A 143 0.96 -6.42 5.77
CA ILE A 143 -0.47 -6.61 5.49
C ILE A 143 -1.31 -5.33 5.72
N ASP A 144 -0.77 -4.39 6.51
CA ASP A 144 -1.34 -3.06 6.77
C ASP A 144 -1.33 -2.15 5.54
N VAL A 145 -0.31 -2.35 4.69
CA VAL A 145 -0.02 -1.53 3.53
C VAL A 145 -0.61 -2.23 2.32
N MET A 146 -1.94 -2.19 2.24
CA MET A 146 -2.77 -2.95 1.31
C MET A 146 -2.27 -2.92 -0.15
N GLN A 147 -1.77 -1.77 -0.61
CA GLN A 147 -1.22 -1.59 -1.97
C GLN A 147 -0.01 -2.49 -2.28
N LEU A 148 0.70 -3.02 -1.28
CA LEU A 148 1.88 -3.88 -1.50
C LEU A 148 1.54 -5.38 -1.55
N ILE A 149 0.35 -5.77 -1.12
CA ILE A 149 -0.15 -7.16 -1.18
C ILE A 149 -0.26 -7.70 -2.62
N PRO A 150 -0.80 -6.96 -3.60
CA PRO A 150 -1.03 -7.45 -4.98
C PRO A 150 0.26 -7.52 -5.83
N VAL A 151 1.16 -8.42 -5.48
CA VAL A 151 2.37 -8.74 -6.27
C VAL A 151 2.06 -9.42 -7.62
N TRP A 152 0.82 -9.87 -7.83
CA TRP A 152 0.35 -10.44 -9.09
C TRP A 152 0.51 -9.48 -10.27
N THR A 153 0.45 -8.17 -10.05
CA THR A 153 0.68 -7.16 -11.10
C THR A 153 2.13 -7.16 -11.60
N ILE A 154 3.10 -7.30 -10.69
CA ILE A 154 4.52 -7.45 -11.00
C ILE A 154 4.74 -8.72 -11.83
N ILE A 155 4.16 -9.84 -11.39
CA ILE A 155 4.29 -11.15 -12.06
C ILE A 155 3.63 -11.12 -13.44
N TRP A 156 2.47 -10.47 -13.55
CA TRP A 156 1.75 -10.33 -14.81
C TRP A 156 2.49 -9.43 -15.80
N MET A 157 3.12 -8.34 -15.33
CA MET A 157 4.01 -7.51 -16.13
C MET A 157 5.17 -8.33 -16.70
N TRP A 158 5.88 -9.12 -15.88
CA TRP A 158 6.95 -10.00 -16.37
C TRP A 158 6.46 -11.02 -17.39
N LEU A 159 5.30 -11.63 -17.16
CA LEU A 159 4.67 -12.56 -18.10
C LEU A 159 4.32 -11.88 -19.44
N ALA A 160 3.79 -10.66 -19.39
CA ALA A 160 3.40 -9.90 -20.57
C ALA A 160 4.63 -9.44 -21.38
N PHE A 161 5.69 -8.99 -20.70
CA PHE A 161 6.93 -8.55 -21.34
C PHE A 161 7.66 -9.73 -21.99
N ASP A 162 7.72 -10.90 -21.34
CA ASP A 162 8.21 -12.13 -21.95
C ASP A 162 7.41 -12.50 -23.21
N ARG A 163 6.07 -12.40 -23.17
CA ARG A 163 5.22 -12.64 -24.35
C ARG A 163 5.50 -11.66 -25.49
N LEU A 164 5.59 -10.36 -25.19
CA LEU A 164 5.90 -9.31 -26.15
C LEU A 164 7.25 -9.56 -26.86
N CYS A 165 8.27 -9.98 -26.11
CA CYS A 165 9.59 -10.27 -26.65
C CYS A 165 9.64 -11.55 -27.51
N ILE A 166 8.69 -12.48 -27.33
CA ILE A 166 8.65 -13.77 -28.04
C ILE A 166 7.75 -13.70 -29.27
N ARG A 167 6.58 -13.07 -29.14
CA ARG A 167 5.58 -12.91 -30.21
C ARG A 167 5.09 -11.46 -30.21
N PRO A 168 5.88 -10.53 -30.76
CA PRO A 168 5.47 -9.14 -30.84
C PRO A 168 4.24 -9.00 -31.73
N GLY A 169 3.28 -8.21 -31.28
CA GLY A 169 2.02 -7.92 -31.95
C GLY A 169 1.09 -7.14 -31.02
N ALA A 170 -0.04 -6.65 -31.56
CA ALA A 170 -0.96 -5.78 -30.84
C ALA A 170 -1.48 -6.40 -29.54
N ALA A 171 -1.87 -7.68 -29.53
CA ALA A 171 -2.36 -8.35 -28.33
C ALA A 171 -1.30 -8.42 -27.21
N ALA A 172 -0.04 -8.68 -27.56
CA ALA A 172 1.05 -8.70 -26.59
C ALA A 172 1.40 -7.30 -26.09
N ALA A 173 1.31 -6.29 -26.97
CA ALA A 173 1.52 -4.89 -26.63
C ALA A 173 0.45 -4.38 -25.65
N VAL A 174 -0.83 -4.65 -25.94
CA VAL A 174 -1.96 -4.34 -25.07
C VAL A 174 -1.77 -5.01 -23.72
N GLN A 175 -1.45 -6.30 -23.69
CA GLN A 175 -1.21 -7.01 -22.44
C GLN A 175 -0.07 -6.38 -21.62
N ALA A 176 1.05 -6.02 -22.26
CA ALA A 176 2.20 -5.42 -21.58
C ALA A 176 1.90 -4.01 -21.05
N GLY A 177 1.27 -3.16 -21.87
CA GLY A 177 0.88 -1.80 -21.49
C GLY A 177 -0.16 -1.79 -20.37
N VAL A 178 -1.19 -2.64 -20.47
CA VAL A 178 -2.22 -2.78 -19.41
C VAL A 178 -1.63 -3.37 -18.14
N ALA A 179 -0.76 -4.40 -18.21
CA ALA A 179 -0.15 -4.96 -17.02
C ALA A 179 0.68 -3.93 -16.25
N PHE A 180 1.43 -3.07 -16.96
CA PHE A 180 2.20 -2.00 -16.36
C PHE A 180 1.30 -0.86 -15.82
N GLY A 181 0.30 -0.42 -16.60
CA GLY A 181 -0.66 0.59 -16.17
C GLY A 181 -1.46 0.16 -14.93
N LEU A 182 -1.91 -1.09 -14.89
CA LEU A 182 -2.63 -1.64 -13.74
C LEU A 182 -1.73 -1.86 -12.53
N MET A 183 -0.43 -2.13 -12.71
CA MET A 183 0.52 -2.09 -11.61
C MET A 183 0.55 -0.71 -10.95
N PHE A 184 0.54 0.38 -11.74
CA PHE A 184 0.47 1.75 -11.20
C PHE A 184 -0.86 2.02 -10.49
N TRP A 185 -1.99 1.60 -11.08
CA TRP A 185 -3.32 1.74 -10.45
C TRP A 185 -3.47 0.95 -9.16
N THR A 186 -2.63 -0.05 -8.98
CA THR A 186 -2.62 -0.91 -7.80
C THR A 186 -1.66 -0.39 -6.73
N SER A 187 -0.48 0.07 -7.15
CA SER A 187 0.60 0.52 -6.28
C SER A 187 1.58 1.37 -7.09
N VAL A 188 1.59 2.68 -6.83
CA VAL A 188 2.57 3.59 -7.43
C VAL A 188 3.98 3.17 -7.03
N HIS A 189 4.19 2.71 -5.78
CA HIS A 189 5.46 2.14 -5.33
C HIS A 189 5.93 0.97 -6.20
N HIS A 190 5.07 -0.03 -6.48
CA HIS A 190 5.48 -1.16 -7.33
C HIS A 190 5.81 -0.71 -8.75
N ALA A 191 5.02 0.19 -9.33
CA ALA A 191 5.27 0.68 -10.68
C ALA A 191 6.55 1.50 -10.79
N LEU A 192 6.82 2.37 -9.80
CA LEU A 192 8.04 3.16 -9.73
C LEU A 192 9.27 2.27 -9.60
N PHE A 193 9.25 1.28 -8.70
CA PHE A 193 10.36 0.35 -8.52
C PHE A 193 10.56 -0.53 -9.74
N ALA A 194 9.49 -1.05 -10.34
CA ALA A 194 9.56 -1.80 -11.58
C ALA A 194 10.16 -0.98 -12.72
N SER A 195 9.85 0.31 -12.83
CA SER A 195 10.42 1.20 -13.86
C SER A 195 11.94 1.22 -13.79
N VAL A 196 12.49 1.40 -12.59
CA VAL A 196 13.94 1.41 -12.35
C VAL A 196 14.54 0.02 -12.58
N LEU A 197 13.89 -1.02 -12.07
CA LEU A 197 14.39 -2.40 -12.18
C LEU A 197 14.29 -3.01 -13.58
N LEU A 198 13.48 -2.43 -14.48
CA LEU A 198 13.44 -2.84 -15.87
C LEU A 198 14.66 -2.32 -16.66
N CYS A 199 15.27 -1.22 -16.23
CA CYS A 199 16.49 -0.67 -16.82
C CYS A 199 17.65 -1.66 -16.62
N GLY A 200 18.09 -2.29 -17.71
CA GLY A 200 19.11 -3.35 -17.66
C GLY A 200 18.50 -4.74 -17.86
N PRO A 201 17.82 -5.36 -16.87
CA PRO A 201 17.35 -6.73 -16.98
C PRO A 201 16.51 -7.05 -18.23
N VAL A 202 15.71 -6.09 -18.73
CA VAL A 202 14.85 -6.31 -19.90
C VAL A 202 15.62 -6.78 -21.14
N VAL A 203 16.91 -6.43 -21.27
CA VAL A 203 17.77 -6.85 -22.40
C VAL A 203 17.84 -8.37 -22.56
N PHE A 204 17.76 -9.12 -21.45
CA PHE A 204 17.80 -10.58 -21.50
C PHE A 204 16.53 -11.16 -22.15
N LEU A 205 15.39 -10.47 -22.05
CA LEU A 205 14.14 -10.89 -22.69
C LEU A 205 14.16 -10.63 -24.20
N ILE A 206 14.77 -9.52 -24.65
CA ILE A 206 14.76 -9.08 -26.05
C ILE A 206 15.48 -10.10 -26.95
N ARG A 207 14.73 -10.75 -27.85
CA ARG A 207 15.26 -11.83 -28.71
C ARG A 207 15.96 -11.33 -29.96
N ASN A 208 15.39 -10.33 -30.61
CA ASN A 208 15.88 -9.81 -31.87
C ASN A 208 15.61 -8.31 -31.94
N VAL A 209 16.64 -7.50 -31.69
CA VAL A 209 16.58 -6.03 -31.76
C VAL A 209 16.33 -5.51 -33.17
N ARG A 210 16.60 -6.31 -34.21
CA ARG A 210 16.34 -5.92 -35.61
C ARG A 210 14.88 -6.10 -36.03
N ASN A 211 14.05 -6.69 -35.17
CA ASN A 211 12.64 -6.91 -35.49
C ASN A 211 11.84 -5.62 -35.33
N SER A 212 11.47 -4.96 -36.43
CA SER A 212 10.66 -3.73 -36.40
C SER A 212 9.31 -3.93 -35.72
N ARG A 213 8.69 -5.11 -35.85
CA ARG A 213 7.43 -5.44 -35.16
C ARG A 213 7.58 -5.40 -33.65
N PHE A 214 8.75 -5.75 -33.11
CA PHE A 214 9.01 -5.65 -31.68
C PHE A 214 8.97 -4.20 -31.22
N TRP A 215 9.68 -3.30 -31.89
CA TRP A 215 9.70 -1.88 -31.53
C TRP A 215 8.33 -1.21 -31.69
N LEU A 216 7.58 -1.52 -32.75
CA LEU A 216 6.21 -1.04 -32.91
C LEU A 216 5.32 -1.52 -31.75
N SER A 217 5.43 -2.79 -31.38
CA SER A 217 4.65 -3.35 -30.27
C SER A 217 5.08 -2.79 -28.91
N ALA A 218 6.37 -2.52 -28.71
CA ALA A 218 6.90 -1.89 -27.51
C ALA A 218 6.44 -0.43 -27.41
N GLY A 219 6.47 0.32 -28.52
CA GLY A 219 5.93 1.68 -28.60
C GLY A 219 4.42 1.72 -28.31
N LEU A 220 3.65 0.76 -28.85
CA LEU A 220 2.22 0.62 -28.53
C LEU A 220 2.00 0.27 -27.06
N ALA A 221 2.79 -0.64 -26.48
CA ALA A 221 2.70 -0.97 -25.06
C ALA A 221 3.00 0.25 -24.18
N LEU A 222 4.01 1.04 -24.54
CA LEU A 222 4.35 2.29 -23.86
C LEU A 222 3.21 3.31 -23.98
N GLY A 223 2.63 3.48 -25.17
CA GLY A 223 1.48 4.35 -25.39
C GLY A 223 0.27 3.98 -24.53
N ILE A 224 -0.03 2.68 -24.42
CA ILE A 224 -1.13 2.17 -23.57
C ILE A 224 -0.83 2.39 -22.09
N ALA A 225 0.39 2.09 -21.64
CA ALA A 225 0.79 2.35 -20.26
C ALA A 225 0.70 3.85 -19.92
N ALA A 226 1.18 4.71 -20.82
CA ALA A 226 1.11 6.17 -20.68
C ALA A 226 -0.36 6.65 -20.62
N MET A 227 -1.23 6.12 -21.48
CA MET A 227 -2.66 6.43 -21.47
C MET A 227 -3.32 6.13 -20.12
N LEU A 228 -2.93 5.03 -19.47
CA LEU A 228 -3.48 4.63 -18.17
C LEU A 228 -2.85 5.39 -16.99
N ILE A 229 -1.58 5.78 -17.09
CA ILE A 229 -0.82 6.37 -15.99
C ILE A 229 -0.92 7.89 -15.97
N LEU A 230 -0.73 8.56 -17.12
CA LEU A 230 -0.60 10.01 -17.19
C LEU A 230 -1.82 10.78 -16.63
N PRO A 231 -3.08 10.37 -16.87
CA PRO A 231 -4.24 11.06 -16.29
C PRO A 231 -4.24 11.09 -14.76
N LEU A 232 -3.56 10.13 -14.12
CA LEU A 232 -3.42 10.09 -12.67
C LEU A 232 -2.12 10.73 -12.19
N LEU A 233 -1.02 10.47 -12.89
CA LEU A 233 0.31 10.94 -12.53
C LEU A 233 0.43 12.47 -12.65
N ILE A 234 -0.16 13.08 -13.67
CA ILE A 234 -0.02 14.53 -13.91
C ILE A 234 -0.67 15.35 -12.78
N PRO A 235 -1.95 15.15 -12.39
CA PRO A 235 -2.52 15.86 -11.26
C PRO A 235 -1.81 15.57 -9.94
N MET A 236 -1.44 14.30 -9.70
CA MET A 236 -0.73 13.91 -8.49
C MET A 236 0.61 14.66 -8.36
N LYS A 237 1.39 14.71 -9.44
CA LYS A 237 2.65 15.47 -9.50
C LYS A 237 2.40 16.97 -9.26
N ARG A 238 1.36 17.55 -9.87
CA ARG A 238 1.02 18.96 -9.71
C ARG A 238 0.74 19.33 -8.25
N PHE A 239 -0.05 18.52 -7.54
CA PHE A 239 -0.40 18.80 -6.14
C PHE A 239 0.76 18.56 -5.17
N LEU A 240 1.60 17.55 -5.43
CA LEU A 240 2.81 17.31 -4.63
C LEU A 240 3.81 18.47 -4.75
N HIS A 241 4.02 19.02 -5.96
CA HIS A 241 4.91 20.17 -6.16
C HIS A 241 4.42 21.48 -5.51
N GLN A 242 3.14 21.59 -5.13
CA GLN A 242 2.63 22.81 -4.49
C GLN A 242 3.00 22.92 -3.01
N HIS A 243 3.49 21.85 -2.40
CA HIS A 243 3.73 21.77 -0.95
C HIS A 243 5.20 21.48 -0.60
N ASP A 244 6.09 21.42 -1.60
CA ASP A 244 7.52 21.13 -1.45
C ASP A 244 7.81 19.99 -0.45
N PHE A 245 7.08 18.89 -0.61
CA PHE A 245 7.20 17.76 0.31
C PHE A 245 8.55 17.06 0.16
N GLU A 246 9.40 17.23 1.17
CA GLU A 246 10.67 16.52 1.28
C GLU A 246 10.60 15.35 2.26
N ARG A 247 11.47 14.36 2.05
CA ARG A 247 11.67 13.25 2.99
C ARG A 247 13.03 13.45 3.64
N SER A 248 13.07 13.41 4.98
CA SER A 248 14.35 13.56 5.68
C SER A 248 15.26 12.37 5.41
N ASP A 249 16.56 12.64 5.32
CA ASP A 249 17.60 11.63 5.08
C ASP A 249 17.60 10.56 6.19
N GLU A 250 17.35 10.96 7.44
CA GLU A 250 17.28 10.05 8.58
C GLU A 250 16.12 9.06 8.44
N LEU A 251 14.97 9.53 7.92
CA LEU A 251 13.81 8.68 7.70
C LEU A 251 14.07 7.68 6.58
N ILE A 252 14.70 8.12 5.47
CA ILE A 252 15.08 7.24 4.35
C ILE A 252 16.10 6.21 4.82
N GLN A 253 17.09 6.61 5.61
CA GLN A 253 18.10 5.71 6.19
C GLN A 253 17.46 4.68 7.10
N ALA A 254 16.61 5.11 8.04
CA ALA A 254 15.87 4.23 8.94
C ALA A 254 14.99 3.24 8.17
N LEU A 255 14.49 3.62 7.00
CA LEU A 255 13.63 2.82 6.12
C LEU A 255 14.36 2.19 4.91
N SER A 256 15.69 2.15 4.93
CA SER A 256 16.51 1.37 4.01
C SER A 256 16.82 -0.01 4.60
N ALA A 257 17.00 -1.03 3.74
CA ALA A 257 17.39 -2.35 4.21
C ALA A 257 18.89 -2.37 4.58
N LYS A 258 19.24 -3.22 5.54
CA LYS A 258 20.63 -3.59 5.81
C LYS A 258 20.89 -4.98 5.25
N PRO A 259 22.13 -5.34 4.88
CA PRO A 259 22.45 -6.70 4.45
C PRO A 259 22.03 -7.77 5.49
N MET A 260 22.16 -7.44 6.77
CA MET A 260 21.76 -8.32 7.87
C MET A 260 20.24 -8.55 7.96
N ASP A 261 19.41 -7.63 7.46
CA ASP A 261 17.95 -7.81 7.41
C ASP A 261 17.56 -9.01 6.55
N TYR A 262 18.38 -9.34 5.55
CA TYR A 262 18.19 -10.52 4.70
C TYR A 262 18.65 -11.82 5.34
N LEU A 263 19.20 -11.80 6.55
CA LEU A 263 19.51 -12.98 7.36
C LEU A 263 18.53 -13.14 8.54
N ASN A 264 17.76 -12.08 8.83
CA ASN A 264 16.76 -12.07 9.88
C ASN A 264 15.44 -12.70 9.42
N ALA A 265 15.09 -13.82 10.05
CA ALA A 265 13.84 -14.54 9.85
C ALA A 265 12.71 -13.96 10.72
N PRO A 266 11.45 -14.01 10.26
CA PRO A 266 10.30 -13.68 11.10
C PRO A 266 10.32 -14.46 12.43
N ARG A 267 9.80 -13.88 13.52
CA ARG A 267 9.78 -14.52 14.85
C ARG A 267 9.05 -15.88 14.88
N ASN A 268 8.14 -16.10 13.94
CA ASN A 268 7.41 -17.35 13.78
C ASN A 268 8.02 -18.32 12.76
N SER A 269 9.25 -18.06 12.29
CA SER A 269 10.03 -18.94 11.41
C SER A 269 10.33 -20.28 12.08
N LEU A 270 10.45 -21.35 11.28
CA LEU A 270 10.92 -22.66 11.75
C LEU A 270 12.43 -22.68 12.03
N LEU A 271 13.12 -21.55 11.81
CA LEU A 271 14.57 -21.40 11.96
C LEU A 271 14.87 -20.65 13.27
N PRO A 272 15.21 -21.35 14.36
CA PRO A 272 15.49 -20.72 15.64
C PRO A 272 16.79 -19.90 15.59
N GLY A 273 16.83 -18.79 16.33
CA GLY A 273 18.06 -18.00 16.54
C GLY A 273 18.38 -16.97 15.46
N LEU A 274 17.60 -16.88 14.38
CA LEU A 274 17.77 -15.89 13.30
C LEU A 274 16.77 -14.73 13.44
N HIS A 275 16.33 -14.39 14.65
CA HIS A 275 15.28 -13.39 14.83
C HIS A 275 15.85 -11.96 14.79
N PRO A 276 15.11 -10.99 14.21
CA PRO A 276 15.56 -9.61 14.22
C PRO A 276 15.63 -9.06 15.64
N GLU A 277 16.66 -8.26 15.90
CA GLU A 277 16.65 -7.27 16.98
C GLU A 277 15.47 -6.30 16.79
N GLU A 278 15.06 -5.59 17.84
CA GLU A 278 13.85 -4.73 17.82
C GLU A 278 13.85 -3.68 16.69
N SER A 279 15.01 -3.26 16.21
CA SER A 279 15.17 -2.28 15.14
C SER A 279 15.40 -2.88 13.73
N SER A 280 15.54 -4.21 13.63
CA SER A 280 15.91 -4.89 12.39
C SER A 280 14.70 -5.46 11.63
N ARG A 281 14.80 -5.53 10.30
CA ARG A 281 13.74 -6.07 9.44
C ARG A 281 13.92 -7.56 9.24
N ALA A 282 12.82 -8.28 9.11
CA ALA A 282 12.83 -9.71 8.82
C ALA A 282 12.67 -9.98 7.31
N LEU A 283 13.69 -9.68 6.50
CA LEU A 283 13.62 -9.83 5.04
C LEU A 283 14.08 -11.21 4.54
N PHE A 284 14.55 -12.09 5.43
CA PHE A 284 15.05 -13.40 5.05
C PHE A 284 13.97 -14.26 4.40
N PRO A 285 14.14 -14.69 3.14
CA PRO A 285 13.18 -15.57 2.50
C PRO A 285 13.21 -16.98 3.07
N GLY A 286 14.33 -17.50 3.58
CA GLY A 286 14.44 -18.90 4.04
C GLY A 286 15.45 -19.72 3.22
N TRP A 287 16.15 -20.64 3.87
CA TRP A 287 17.22 -21.45 3.27
C TRP A 287 16.72 -22.39 2.18
N THR A 288 15.52 -22.95 2.35
CA THR A 288 14.90 -23.83 1.36
C THR A 288 14.62 -23.07 0.07
N LYS A 289 14.05 -21.87 0.17
CA LYS A 289 13.80 -21.01 -1.01
C LYS A 289 15.09 -20.56 -1.68
N LEU A 290 16.11 -20.16 -0.92
CA LEU A 290 17.43 -19.79 -1.45
C LEU A 290 18.15 -20.95 -2.14
N SER A 291 18.15 -22.13 -1.53
CA SER A 291 18.80 -23.33 -2.09
C SER A 291 18.15 -23.77 -3.39
N LEU A 292 16.81 -23.77 -3.43
CA LEU A 292 16.05 -24.02 -4.65
C LEU A 292 16.32 -22.95 -5.71
N ALA A 293 16.40 -21.67 -5.34
CA ALA A 293 16.72 -20.60 -6.27
C ALA A 293 18.11 -20.78 -6.88
N LEU A 294 19.13 -21.10 -6.08
CA LEU A 294 20.49 -21.36 -6.56
C LEU A 294 20.53 -22.53 -7.55
N MET A 295 19.91 -23.67 -7.20
CA MET A 295 19.76 -24.81 -8.12
C MET A 295 18.97 -24.41 -9.39
N GLY A 296 17.95 -23.57 -9.22
CA GLY A 296 17.10 -23.06 -10.30
C GLY A 296 17.85 -22.14 -11.27
N ILE A 297 18.75 -21.32 -10.76
CA ILE A 297 19.65 -20.46 -11.53
C ILE A 297 20.57 -21.33 -12.39
N LEU A 298 21.29 -22.27 -11.77
CA LEU A 298 22.21 -23.18 -12.47
C LEU A 298 21.47 -23.95 -13.57
N THR A 299 20.35 -24.58 -13.23
CA THR A 299 19.58 -25.40 -14.18
C THR A 299 18.78 -24.60 -15.20
N GLY A 300 18.48 -23.34 -14.91
CA GLY A 300 17.71 -22.41 -15.76
C GLY A 300 18.59 -21.75 -16.81
N ILE A 301 19.77 -21.26 -16.41
CA ILE A 301 20.75 -20.60 -17.30
C ILE A 301 21.35 -21.60 -18.28
N LEU A 302 21.62 -22.84 -17.85
CA LEU A 302 22.18 -23.88 -18.72
C LEU A 302 21.22 -24.35 -19.82
N ARG A 303 19.91 -24.05 -19.74
CA ARG A 303 18.93 -24.47 -20.76
C ARG A 303 18.47 -23.31 -21.63
N THR A 304 18.69 -23.44 -22.94
CA THR A 304 18.36 -22.43 -23.95
C THR A 304 16.93 -21.88 -23.86
N ARG A 305 15.94 -22.73 -23.57
CA ARG A 305 14.52 -22.34 -23.49
C ARG A 305 14.18 -21.47 -22.27
N THR A 306 14.89 -21.60 -21.15
CA THR A 306 14.62 -20.88 -19.90
C THR A 306 15.65 -19.80 -19.58
N ARG A 307 16.85 -19.88 -20.19
CA ARG A 307 18.01 -19.03 -19.91
C ARG A 307 17.69 -17.54 -19.83
N ARG A 308 16.98 -17.02 -20.83
CA ARG A 308 16.66 -15.58 -20.94
C ARG A 308 15.79 -15.08 -19.78
N LEU A 309 14.72 -15.80 -19.48
CA LEU A 309 13.82 -15.45 -18.38
C LEU A 309 14.49 -15.68 -17.02
N SER A 310 15.30 -16.73 -16.88
CA SER A 310 16.10 -16.96 -15.67
C SER A 310 17.13 -15.86 -15.41
N LEU A 311 17.82 -15.39 -16.45
CA LEU A 311 18.76 -14.26 -16.36
C LEU A 311 18.02 -12.95 -16.03
N PHE A 312 16.89 -12.69 -16.69
CA PHE A 312 16.04 -11.55 -16.36
C PHE A 312 15.66 -11.54 -14.88
N LEU A 313 15.15 -12.65 -14.35
CA LEU A 313 14.78 -12.77 -12.94
C LEU A 313 15.98 -12.65 -12.00
N LEU A 314 17.11 -13.30 -12.33
CA LEU A 314 18.34 -13.22 -11.53
C LEU A 314 18.84 -11.79 -11.40
N VAL A 315 18.99 -11.09 -12.53
CA VAL A 315 19.53 -9.71 -12.53
C VAL A 315 18.52 -8.75 -11.90
N THR A 316 17.21 -8.95 -12.10
CA THR A 316 16.17 -8.18 -11.40
C THR A 316 16.28 -8.36 -9.88
N GLY A 317 16.43 -9.61 -9.40
CA GLY A 317 16.54 -9.90 -7.98
C GLY A 317 17.83 -9.36 -7.34
N ALA A 318 18.95 -9.43 -8.06
CA ALA A 318 20.23 -8.88 -7.62
C ALA A 318 20.20 -7.34 -7.57
N LEU A 319 19.65 -6.69 -8.60
CA LEU A 319 19.50 -5.23 -8.63
C LEU A 319 18.53 -4.76 -7.55
N ALA A 320 17.42 -5.48 -7.33
CA ALA A 320 16.48 -5.18 -6.26
C ALA A 320 17.10 -5.33 -4.88
N PHE A 321 17.93 -6.35 -4.65
CA PHE A 321 18.71 -6.47 -3.42
C PHE A 321 19.61 -5.25 -3.21
N ALA A 322 20.41 -4.90 -4.21
CA ALA A 322 21.31 -3.73 -4.13
C ALA A 322 20.54 -2.43 -3.85
N LEU A 323 19.49 -2.14 -4.63
CA LEU A 323 18.69 -0.92 -4.45
C LEU A 323 17.91 -0.91 -3.14
N SER A 324 17.56 -2.07 -2.56
CA SER A 324 16.89 -2.14 -1.25
C SER A 324 17.76 -1.59 -0.11
N LEU A 325 19.09 -1.60 -0.28
CA LEU A 325 20.03 -1.05 0.70
C LEU A 325 19.96 0.48 0.78
N GLY A 326 19.34 1.12 -0.22
CA GLY A 326 19.10 2.56 -0.25
C GLY A 326 20.38 3.35 -0.02
N VAL A 327 20.38 4.17 1.03
CA VAL A 327 21.53 5.01 1.37
C VAL A 327 22.76 4.21 1.82
N TYR A 328 22.63 2.94 2.20
CA TYR A 328 23.78 2.09 2.53
C TYR A 328 24.51 1.54 1.31
N LEU A 329 23.99 1.77 0.09
CA LEU A 329 24.67 1.42 -1.16
C LEU A 329 25.61 2.55 -1.60
N GLU A 330 26.83 2.52 -1.09
CA GLU A 330 27.88 3.48 -1.40
C GLU A 330 28.97 2.88 -2.31
N ALA A 331 29.39 3.65 -3.32
CA ALA A 331 30.51 3.33 -4.20
C ALA A 331 31.52 4.48 -4.15
N GLY A 332 32.46 4.42 -3.21
CA GLY A 332 33.36 5.55 -2.93
C GLY A 332 32.58 6.72 -2.36
N THR A 333 32.65 7.90 -3.00
CA THR A 333 31.88 9.09 -2.60
C THR A 333 30.45 9.11 -3.13
N TRP A 334 30.06 8.12 -3.94
CA TRP A 334 28.78 8.13 -4.64
C TRP A 334 27.74 7.33 -3.87
N ASN A 335 26.62 7.97 -3.55
CA ASN A 335 25.44 7.29 -3.01
C ASN A 335 24.46 7.00 -4.14
N VAL A 336 24.33 5.73 -4.52
CA VAL A 336 23.51 5.33 -5.68
C VAL A 336 22.05 5.74 -5.50
N TRP A 337 21.52 5.64 -4.28
CA TRP A 337 20.14 6.03 -4.01
C TRP A 337 19.93 7.53 -4.16
N LYS A 338 20.82 8.38 -3.62
CA LYS A 338 20.69 9.84 -3.76
C LYS A 338 20.71 10.29 -5.23
N ILE A 339 21.65 9.75 -6.02
CA ILE A 339 21.72 10.04 -7.46
C ILE A 339 20.41 9.65 -8.15
N LEU A 340 19.86 8.47 -7.85
CA LEU A 340 18.58 8.04 -8.42
C LEU A 340 17.42 8.93 -7.96
N ALA A 341 17.36 9.29 -6.67
CA ALA A 341 16.31 10.12 -6.10
C ALA A 341 16.27 11.54 -6.70
N GLU A 342 17.44 12.10 -7.01
CA GLU A 342 17.60 13.42 -7.64
C GLU A 342 17.26 13.40 -9.14
N ASN A 343 17.60 12.33 -9.86
CA ASN A 343 17.54 12.30 -11.33
C ASN A 343 16.30 11.57 -11.88
N VAL A 344 15.67 10.68 -11.11
CA VAL A 344 14.49 9.91 -11.56
C VAL A 344 13.22 10.50 -10.93
N PRO A 345 12.30 11.05 -11.74
CA PRO A 345 11.07 11.65 -11.22
C PRO A 345 10.29 10.71 -10.30
N GLY A 346 9.97 11.20 -9.11
CA GLY A 346 9.17 10.49 -8.12
C GLY A 346 9.96 9.66 -7.10
N LEU A 347 11.23 9.32 -7.36
CA LEU A 347 12.05 8.57 -6.38
C LEU A 347 12.36 9.39 -5.11
N GLY A 348 12.53 10.71 -5.23
CA GLY A 348 12.73 11.60 -4.06
C GLY A 348 11.58 11.58 -3.04
N HIS A 349 10.38 11.15 -3.44
CA HIS A 349 9.22 11.03 -2.53
C HIS A 349 9.16 9.69 -1.78
N VAL A 350 10.01 8.71 -2.15
CA VAL A 350 10.02 7.37 -1.58
C VAL A 350 10.77 7.36 -0.25
N ARG A 351 10.05 7.11 0.84
CA ARG A 351 10.67 6.89 2.16
C ARG A 351 11.11 5.45 2.40
N SER A 352 10.35 4.46 1.92
CA SER A 352 10.53 3.04 2.30
C SER A 352 11.33 2.25 1.27
N VAL A 353 12.62 2.53 1.18
CA VAL A 353 13.52 1.94 0.17
C VAL A 353 13.67 0.43 0.32
N PHE A 354 13.60 -0.10 1.55
CA PHE A 354 13.66 -1.55 1.81
C PHE A 354 12.64 -2.36 1.00
N ARG A 355 11.54 -1.74 0.53
CA ARG A 355 10.46 -2.39 -0.23
C ARG A 355 10.91 -2.89 -1.63
N PHE A 356 12.10 -2.56 -2.11
CA PHE A 356 12.69 -3.31 -3.23
C PHE A 356 12.81 -4.82 -2.92
N ALA A 357 12.81 -5.22 -1.64
CA ALA A 357 12.80 -6.61 -1.22
C ALA A 357 11.64 -7.45 -1.79
N TYR A 358 10.51 -6.85 -2.18
CA TYR A 358 9.45 -7.56 -2.93
C TYR A 358 9.98 -8.11 -4.27
N PHE A 359 10.77 -7.30 -4.97
CA PHE A 359 11.44 -7.65 -6.23
C PHE A 359 12.70 -8.52 -6.02
N CYS A 360 13.16 -8.69 -4.79
CA CYS A 360 14.20 -9.66 -4.44
C CYS A 360 13.59 -11.05 -4.16
N GLN A 361 12.57 -11.13 -3.32
CA GLN A 361 11.97 -12.40 -2.91
C GLN A 361 11.17 -13.08 -4.05
N LEU A 362 10.52 -12.31 -4.93
CA LEU A 362 9.75 -12.87 -6.05
C LEU A 362 10.64 -13.69 -7.03
N PRO A 363 11.77 -13.16 -7.56
CA PRO A 363 12.69 -13.94 -8.36
C PRO A 363 13.23 -15.19 -7.66
N ILE A 364 13.55 -15.11 -6.36
CA ILE A 364 14.02 -16.27 -5.57
C ILE A 364 13.00 -17.41 -5.65
N VAL A 365 11.73 -17.13 -5.36
CA VAL A 365 10.66 -18.14 -5.42
C VAL A 365 10.45 -18.68 -6.84
N LEU A 366 10.43 -17.79 -7.84
CA LEU A 366 10.21 -18.16 -9.24
C LEU A 366 11.37 -18.97 -9.84
N LEU A 367 12.62 -18.63 -9.51
CA LEU A 367 13.79 -19.40 -9.91
C LEU A 367 13.79 -20.78 -9.21
N GLY A 368 13.36 -20.85 -7.96
CA GLY A 368 13.13 -22.11 -7.24
C GLY A 368 12.16 -23.05 -7.94
N ALA A 369 11.18 -22.52 -8.69
CA ALA A 369 10.26 -23.32 -9.51
C ALA A 369 10.99 -24.16 -10.57
N VAL A 370 12.09 -23.64 -11.12
CA VAL A 370 12.92 -24.36 -12.11
C VAL A 370 13.55 -25.59 -11.45
N ALA A 371 14.10 -25.43 -10.24
CA ALA A 371 14.68 -26.52 -9.47
C ALA A 371 13.63 -27.58 -9.10
N LEU A 372 12.48 -27.17 -8.54
CA LEU A 372 11.38 -28.08 -8.21
C LEU A 372 10.91 -28.87 -9.45
N SER A 373 10.81 -28.22 -10.60
CA SER A 373 10.46 -28.89 -11.85
C SER A 373 11.49 -29.92 -12.30
N ARG A 374 12.78 -29.61 -12.13
CA ARG A 374 13.88 -30.54 -12.45
C ARG A 374 13.82 -31.76 -11.55
N LEU A 375 13.73 -31.55 -10.25
CA LEU A 375 13.62 -32.63 -9.26
C LEU A 375 12.39 -33.50 -9.54
N TRP A 376 11.25 -32.87 -9.86
CA TRP A 376 10.02 -33.58 -10.25
C TRP A 376 10.24 -34.45 -11.49
N LEU A 377 10.91 -33.93 -12.52
CA LEU A 377 11.23 -34.71 -13.73
C LEU A 377 12.20 -35.85 -13.45
N ILE A 378 13.19 -35.66 -12.56
CA ILE A 378 14.11 -36.71 -12.13
C ILE A 378 13.34 -37.80 -11.38
N ALA A 379 12.42 -37.44 -10.48
CA ALA A 379 11.57 -38.39 -9.79
C ALA A 379 10.74 -39.27 -10.77
N HIS A 380 10.31 -38.72 -11.91
CA HIS A 380 9.59 -39.48 -12.94
C HIS A 380 10.45 -40.50 -13.69
N ARG A 381 11.78 -40.48 -13.56
CA ARG A 381 12.68 -41.44 -14.21
C ARG A 381 12.77 -42.77 -13.48
N PHE A 382 12.35 -42.84 -12.20
CA PHE A 382 12.33 -44.10 -11.46
C PHE A 382 11.31 -45.07 -12.09
N GLN A 383 11.79 -46.25 -12.48
CA GLN A 383 10.96 -47.32 -13.06
C GLN A 383 10.05 -47.97 -12.02
N HIS A 384 10.56 -48.14 -10.79
CA HIS A 384 9.80 -48.74 -9.69
C HIS A 384 8.73 -47.78 -9.15
N ARG A 385 7.46 -48.22 -9.13
CA ARG A 385 6.31 -47.37 -8.79
C ARG A 385 6.43 -46.74 -7.39
N ILE A 386 6.91 -47.50 -6.40
CA ILE A 386 7.05 -47.02 -5.02
C ILE A 386 8.16 -45.96 -4.91
N LEU A 387 9.32 -46.19 -5.55
CA LEU A 387 10.42 -45.22 -5.53
C LEU A 387 10.04 -43.93 -6.23
N ARG A 388 9.33 -44.03 -7.37
CA ARG A 388 8.79 -42.87 -8.08
C ARG A 388 7.80 -42.08 -7.21
N ALA A 389 6.86 -42.75 -6.57
CA ALA A 389 5.90 -42.11 -5.67
C ALA A 389 6.59 -41.43 -4.48
N GLY A 390 7.52 -42.13 -3.83
CA GLY A 390 8.33 -41.58 -2.73
C GLY A 390 9.14 -40.35 -3.14
N ALA A 391 9.81 -40.40 -4.30
CA ALA A 391 10.56 -39.26 -4.82
C ALA A 391 9.64 -38.07 -5.18
N MET A 392 8.46 -38.32 -5.74
CA MET A 392 7.48 -37.25 -6.02
C MET A 392 6.94 -36.62 -4.73
N LEU A 393 6.63 -37.43 -3.72
CA LEU A 393 6.21 -36.96 -2.40
C LEU A 393 7.32 -36.14 -1.73
N LEU A 394 8.58 -36.56 -1.84
CA LEU A 394 9.72 -35.79 -1.33
C LEU A 394 9.81 -34.42 -2.00
N VAL A 395 9.71 -34.35 -3.33
CA VAL A 395 9.75 -33.06 -4.06
C VAL A 395 8.57 -32.17 -3.70
N ALA A 396 7.37 -32.76 -3.54
CA ALA A 396 6.20 -32.02 -3.05
C ALA A 396 6.43 -31.50 -1.62
N GLY A 397 6.99 -32.33 -0.75
CA GLY A 397 7.37 -31.98 0.62
C GLY A 397 8.38 -30.84 0.68
N ILE A 398 9.42 -30.85 -0.18
CA ILE A 398 10.38 -29.75 -0.30
C ILE A 398 9.69 -28.46 -0.73
N GLY A 399 8.74 -28.52 -1.68
CA GLY A 399 7.97 -27.35 -2.10
C GLY A 399 7.05 -26.80 -1.00
N ILE A 400 6.43 -27.68 -0.20
CA ILE A 400 5.62 -27.27 0.96
C ILE A 400 6.52 -26.66 2.03
N LEU A 401 7.66 -27.30 2.34
CA LEU A 401 8.65 -26.77 3.28
C LEU A 401 9.16 -25.40 2.83
N ALA A 402 9.42 -25.19 1.53
CA ALA A 402 9.82 -23.89 1.01
C ALA A 402 8.78 -22.79 1.30
N GLY A 403 7.48 -23.10 1.28
CA GLY A 403 6.43 -22.16 1.65
C GLY A 403 6.32 -21.95 3.17
N CYS A 404 6.51 -23.01 3.96
CA CYS A 404 6.26 -23.01 5.40
C CYS A 404 7.48 -22.74 6.29
N GLU A 405 8.71 -22.79 5.77
CA GLU A 405 9.97 -22.54 6.49
C GLU A 405 9.97 -21.16 7.16
N THR A 406 9.51 -20.16 6.41
CA THR A 406 9.27 -18.79 6.88
C THR A 406 7.78 -18.51 6.70
N PRO A 407 6.92 -18.98 7.62
CA PRO A 407 5.48 -18.86 7.46
C PRO A 407 5.07 -17.38 7.54
N PRO A 408 3.94 -17.01 6.90
CA PRO A 408 3.33 -15.69 7.03
C PRO A 408 3.33 -15.17 8.47
N ALA A 409 3.72 -13.91 8.68
CA ALA A 409 3.62 -13.28 10.00
C ALA A 409 2.16 -13.36 10.48
N ARG A 410 1.97 -13.63 11.78
CA ARG A 410 0.64 -13.55 12.39
C ARG A 410 0.21 -12.09 12.39
N PHE A 411 -0.96 -11.81 11.84
CA PHE A 411 -1.60 -10.52 12.00
C PHE A 411 -2.49 -10.50 13.25
N VAL A 412 -2.70 -9.31 13.79
CA VAL A 412 -3.65 -9.05 14.87
C VAL A 412 -4.91 -8.43 14.29
N LEU A 413 -6.06 -8.65 14.92
CA LEU A 413 -7.30 -7.99 14.51
C LEU A 413 -7.51 -6.76 15.40
N VAL A 414 -7.66 -5.60 14.78
CA VAL A 414 -8.01 -4.37 15.49
C VAL A 414 -9.43 -3.97 15.11
N GLY A 415 -10.22 -3.60 16.13
CA GLY A 415 -11.62 -3.19 15.97
C GLY A 415 -11.75 -1.83 15.25
N VAL A 416 -12.63 -1.77 14.26
CA VAL A 416 -13.08 -0.51 13.65
C VAL A 416 -14.25 0.07 14.46
N PRO A 417 -14.41 1.40 14.50
CA PRO A 417 -15.61 2.00 15.11
C PRO A 417 -16.85 1.54 14.33
N THR A 418 -17.89 1.08 15.04
CA THR A 418 -19.10 0.61 14.38
C THR A 418 -20.01 1.78 14.00
N PHE A 419 -20.64 1.70 12.83
CA PHE A 419 -21.59 2.72 12.40
C PHE A 419 -22.86 2.74 13.26
N GLN A 420 -23.25 1.59 13.82
CA GLN A 420 -24.45 1.48 14.66
C GLN A 420 -24.29 2.20 15.99
N GLU A 421 -23.16 2.03 16.68
CA GLU A 421 -22.88 2.74 17.95
C GLU A 421 -22.72 4.25 17.77
N ASN A 422 -22.43 4.69 16.55
CA ASN A 422 -22.19 6.10 16.20
C ASN A 422 -23.32 6.70 15.36
N ALA A 423 -24.43 5.97 15.17
CA ALA A 423 -25.45 6.30 14.17
C ALA A 423 -26.10 7.68 14.43
N ASP A 424 -26.25 8.06 15.70
CA ASP A 424 -26.90 9.29 16.14
C ASP A 424 -26.17 10.54 15.62
N TRP A 425 -24.89 10.70 15.92
CA TRP A 425 -24.12 11.88 15.53
C TRP A 425 -23.67 11.82 14.06
N LEU A 426 -23.44 10.62 13.51
CA LEU A 426 -23.17 10.45 12.08
C LEU A 426 -24.35 10.93 11.23
N THR A 427 -25.57 10.58 11.63
CA THR A 427 -26.81 11.03 10.99
C THR A 427 -26.97 12.54 11.13
N PHE A 428 -26.70 13.09 12.33
CA PHE A 428 -26.70 14.55 12.55
C PHE A 428 -25.78 15.25 11.56
N LEU A 429 -24.51 14.84 11.44
CA LEU A 429 -23.54 15.47 10.54
C LEU A 429 -23.94 15.34 9.07
N ARG A 430 -24.49 14.18 8.69
CA ARG A 430 -24.94 13.94 7.31
C ARG A 430 -26.08 14.87 6.92
N TYR A 431 -26.96 15.27 7.82
CA TYR A 431 -28.10 16.14 7.46
C TYR A 431 -27.91 17.62 7.81
N ARG A 432 -27.08 17.95 8.81
CA ARG A 432 -26.94 19.33 9.31
C ARG A 432 -25.72 20.07 8.77
N VAL A 433 -24.63 19.38 8.50
CA VAL A 433 -23.41 20.01 7.96
C VAL A 433 -23.53 20.09 6.45
N ARG A 434 -23.30 21.27 5.88
CA ARG A 434 -23.35 21.47 4.43
C ARG A 434 -22.09 20.92 3.75
N GLN A 435 -22.13 20.72 2.44
CA GLN A 435 -20.98 20.21 1.66
C GLN A 435 -19.80 21.19 1.62
N ASP A 436 -20.09 22.49 1.69
CA ASP A 436 -19.12 23.59 1.72
C ASP A 436 -18.56 23.89 3.11
N GLU A 437 -19.11 23.26 4.16
CA GLU A 437 -18.64 23.37 5.53
C GLU A 437 -17.70 22.23 5.88
N SER A 438 -16.84 22.48 6.88
CA SER A 438 -15.97 21.45 7.45
C SER A 438 -16.19 21.28 8.95
N ILE A 439 -15.64 20.19 9.47
CA ILE A 439 -15.67 19.84 10.89
C ILE A 439 -14.25 19.66 11.43
N LEU A 440 -14.07 19.91 12.71
CA LEU A 440 -12.86 19.58 13.47
C LEU A 440 -13.20 18.50 14.49
N CYS A 441 -12.55 17.34 14.38
CA CYS A 441 -12.73 16.21 15.28
C CYS A 441 -11.66 16.21 16.38
N LEU A 442 -12.07 16.01 17.63
CA LEU A 442 -11.22 15.98 18.82
C LEU A 442 -11.40 14.65 19.58
N PRO A 443 -10.32 13.99 20.01
CA PRO A 443 -8.94 14.48 20.06
C PRO A 443 -8.27 14.58 18.68
N PHE A 444 -7.37 15.57 18.55
CA PHE A 444 -6.47 15.70 17.41
C PHE A 444 -5.23 14.80 17.63
N ALA A 445 -4.46 14.51 16.58
CA ALA A 445 -3.28 13.66 16.72
C ALA A 445 -2.19 14.32 17.57
N ASP A 446 -1.58 13.56 18.49
CA ASP A 446 -0.53 14.06 19.39
C ASP A 446 0.87 14.09 18.75
N GLY A 447 1.07 13.25 17.72
CA GLY A 447 2.35 13.07 17.05
C GLY A 447 2.21 12.47 15.66
N LEU A 448 3.34 12.04 15.09
CA LEU A 448 3.43 11.46 13.74
C LEU A 448 3.61 9.93 13.75
N SER A 449 3.74 9.32 14.93
CA SER A 449 3.84 7.86 14.98
C SER A 449 2.51 7.24 14.56
N VAL A 450 2.60 6.01 14.04
CA VAL A 450 1.40 5.28 13.59
C VAL A 450 0.39 5.12 14.74
N ARG A 451 0.85 5.00 15.99
CA ARG A 451 -0.01 4.89 17.17
C ARG A 451 -0.73 6.20 17.52
N GLU A 452 -0.04 7.33 17.45
CA GLU A 452 -0.63 8.64 17.77
C GLU A 452 -1.66 9.10 16.71
N LEU A 453 -1.65 8.50 15.52
CA LEU A 453 -2.59 8.78 14.43
C LEU A 453 -3.84 7.86 14.44
N ASP A 454 -3.95 6.95 15.42
CA ASP A 454 -5.05 5.97 15.50
C ASP A 454 -6.42 6.68 15.63
N ALA A 455 -6.53 7.67 16.52
CA ALA A 455 -7.76 8.46 16.69
C ALA A 455 -8.17 9.17 15.39
N THR A 456 -7.21 9.77 14.68
CA THR A 456 -7.46 10.49 13.41
C THR A 456 -8.02 9.56 12.34
N THR A 457 -7.49 8.35 12.22
CA THR A 457 -7.97 7.38 11.21
C THR A 457 -9.28 6.71 11.61
N ARG A 458 -9.61 6.62 12.91
CA ARG A 458 -10.96 6.27 13.36
C ARG A 458 -11.98 7.31 12.93
N TRP A 459 -11.63 8.61 13.05
CA TRP A 459 -12.47 9.68 12.51
C TRP A 459 -12.65 9.57 11.01
N MET A 460 -11.58 9.30 10.26
CA MET A 460 -11.68 9.04 8.82
C MET A 460 -12.53 7.81 8.50
N TYR A 461 -12.41 6.71 9.25
CA TYR A 461 -13.26 5.54 9.02
C TYR A 461 -14.75 5.89 9.18
N LEU A 462 -15.10 6.65 10.21
CA LEU A 462 -16.47 7.14 10.45
C LEU A 462 -16.93 8.16 9.40
N GLN A 463 -16.00 8.92 8.82
CA GLN A 463 -16.26 9.84 7.71
C GLN A 463 -16.90 9.15 6.51
N THR A 464 -16.63 7.86 6.28
CA THR A 464 -17.23 7.10 5.19
C THR A 464 -18.77 7.04 5.25
N ALA A 465 -19.37 7.27 6.43
CA ALA A 465 -20.82 7.29 6.62
C ALA A 465 -21.47 8.68 6.43
N HIS A 466 -20.74 9.77 6.71
CA HIS A 466 -21.29 11.13 6.66
C HIS A 466 -20.74 12.01 5.52
N GLY A 467 -19.56 11.67 4.97
CA GLY A 467 -18.98 12.30 3.79
C GLY A 467 -18.59 13.78 3.93
N ARG A 468 -18.45 14.31 5.16
CA ARG A 468 -18.17 15.74 5.41
C ARG A 468 -16.67 16.01 5.48
N ARG A 469 -16.24 17.18 4.97
CA ARG A 469 -14.84 17.62 5.00
C ARG A 469 -14.36 17.80 6.43
N MET A 470 -13.13 17.36 6.71
CA MET A 470 -12.51 17.48 8.03
C MET A 470 -11.20 18.26 7.95
N LEU A 471 -10.89 19.01 9.01
CA LEU A 471 -9.55 19.59 9.21
C LEU A 471 -8.54 18.49 9.57
N ASN A 472 -9.01 17.43 10.22
CA ASN A 472 -8.25 16.22 10.48
C ASN A 472 -7.86 15.51 9.18
N GLY A 473 -6.86 14.64 9.27
CA GLY A 473 -6.47 13.77 8.16
C GLY A 473 -5.24 12.95 8.48
N TYR A 474 -5.13 11.82 7.80
CA TYR A 474 -3.94 10.99 7.73
C TYR A 474 -3.65 10.71 6.26
N SER A 475 -2.38 10.82 5.88
CA SER A 475 -1.93 10.54 4.52
C SER A 475 -0.42 10.24 4.51
N GLY A 476 0.16 10.00 3.32
CA GLY A 476 1.59 9.76 3.15
C GLY A 476 2.44 11.02 3.37
N PHE A 477 1.85 12.19 3.15
CA PHE A 477 2.38 13.52 3.42
C PHE A 477 1.35 14.35 4.20
N PHE A 478 1.84 15.30 5.00
CA PHE A 478 1.01 16.16 5.84
C PHE A 478 1.25 17.63 5.46
N PRO A 479 0.21 18.43 5.20
CA PRO A 479 0.39 19.83 4.83
C PRO A 479 0.80 20.69 6.05
N PRO A 480 1.44 21.86 5.83
CA PRO A 480 1.84 22.77 6.91
C PRO A 480 0.70 23.20 7.83
N SER A 481 -0.51 23.37 7.28
CA SER A 481 -1.73 23.68 8.05
C SER A 481 -2.02 22.63 9.13
N TRP A 482 -1.87 21.35 8.80
CA TRP A 482 -2.04 20.25 9.74
C TRP A 482 -1.04 20.33 10.90
N PHE A 483 0.24 20.60 10.61
CA PHE A 483 1.27 20.76 11.65
C PHE A 483 1.02 21.97 12.55
N ALA A 484 0.49 23.06 11.99
CA ALA A 484 0.09 24.22 12.77
C ALA A 484 -1.06 23.88 13.72
N LEU A 485 -2.11 23.17 13.28
CA LEU A 485 -3.19 22.71 14.19
C LEU A 485 -2.70 21.72 15.23
N GLN A 486 -1.93 20.71 14.81
CA GLN A 486 -1.40 19.68 15.69
C GLN A 486 -0.63 20.28 16.85
N ARG A 487 0.25 21.26 16.57
CA ARG A 487 0.99 21.95 17.62
C ARG A 487 0.05 22.57 18.64
N GLN A 488 -1.06 23.20 18.21
CA GLN A 488 -2.03 23.87 19.08
C GLN A 488 -2.96 22.90 19.83
N LEU A 489 -3.35 21.78 19.23
CA LEU A 489 -4.41 20.91 19.74
C LEU A 489 -3.92 19.63 20.43
N LYS A 490 -2.62 19.31 20.36
CA LYS A 490 -2.05 18.12 21.02
C LYS A 490 -2.27 18.15 22.54
N SER A 491 -2.43 16.96 23.12
CA SER A 491 -2.56 16.78 24.56
C SER A 491 -1.32 17.24 25.34
N GLY A 492 -1.52 17.57 26.61
CA GLY A 492 -0.42 17.95 27.52
C GLY A 492 0.22 19.32 27.27
N ARG A 493 -0.32 20.14 26.36
CA ARG A 493 0.16 21.49 26.11
C ARG A 493 -0.19 22.45 27.26
N GLU A 494 0.67 23.43 27.55
CA GLU A 494 0.45 24.44 28.59
C GLU A 494 -0.34 25.67 28.09
N THR A 495 -0.03 26.19 26.90
CA THR A 495 -0.66 27.41 26.37
C THR A 495 -1.03 27.27 24.89
N THR A 496 -2.29 27.46 24.53
CA THR A 496 -2.77 27.39 23.14
C THR A 496 -2.80 28.78 22.50
N ASP A 497 -2.26 28.92 21.29
CA ASP A 497 -2.52 30.09 20.47
C ASP A 497 -3.84 29.88 19.71
N GLY A 498 -4.91 30.37 20.31
CA GLY A 498 -6.26 30.25 19.77
C GLY A 498 -6.47 30.94 18.43
N THR A 499 -5.64 31.94 18.09
CA THR A 499 -5.77 32.67 16.84
C THR A 499 -5.44 31.79 15.63
N VAL A 500 -4.43 30.90 15.77
CA VAL A 500 -4.05 29.94 14.73
C VAL A 500 -5.16 28.93 14.48
N ILE A 501 -5.79 28.41 15.55
CA ILE A 501 -6.91 27.46 15.42
C ILE A 501 -8.07 28.14 14.69
N VAL A 502 -8.45 29.33 15.14
CA VAL A 502 -9.62 30.06 14.61
C VAL A 502 -9.40 30.54 13.18
N ASP A 503 -8.21 31.01 12.83
CA ASP A 503 -7.86 31.37 11.45
C ASP A 503 -7.99 30.15 10.52
N GLN A 504 -7.46 28.99 10.91
CA GLN A 504 -7.61 27.78 10.10
C GLN A 504 -9.07 27.31 10.00
N MET A 505 -9.81 27.36 11.11
CA MET A 505 -11.25 27.08 11.10
C MET A 505 -12.00 28.02 10.16
N ARG A 506 -11.71 29.32 10.15
CA ARG A 506 -12.31 30.29 9.22
C ARG A 506 -11.98 29.95 7.77
N ARG A 507 -10.70 29.71 7.45
CA ARG A 507 -10.26 29.36 6.09
C ARG A 507 -10.89 28.07 5.58
N ALA A 508 -11.10 27.10 6.47
CA ALA A 508 -11.74 25.82 6.16
C ALA A 508 -13.27 25.89 6.13
N ASN A 509 -13.90 27.03 6.46
CA ASN A 509 -15.33 27.15 6.74
C ASN A 509 -15.79 26.08 7.75
N CYS A 510 -15.01 25.92 8.82
CA CYS A 510 -15.29 24.98 9.90
C CYS A 510 -16.37 25.55 10.81
N ARG A 511 -17.50 24.85 10.89
CA ARG A 511 -18.69 25.27 11.67
C ARG A 511 -19.00 24.36 12.84
N PHE A 512 -18.37 23.19 12.92
CA PHE A 512 -18.68 22.21 13.95
C PHE A 512 -17.42 21.61 14.57
N LEU A 513 -17.41 21.50 15.91
CA LEU A 513 -16.48 20.69 16.67
C LEU A 513 -17.15 19.37 17.02
N VAL A 514 -16.52 18.25 16.68
CA VAL A 514 -16.97 16.90 17.02
C VAL A 514 -16.01 16.34 18.06
N VAL A 515 -16.50 16.08 19.26
CA VAL A 515 -15.64 15.88 20.45
C VAL A 515 -16.00 14.58 21.14
N ARG A 516 -14.99 13.80 21.53
CA ARG A 516 -15.12 12.77 22.57
C ARG A 516 -14.67 13.31 23.92
N PRO A 517 -15.59 13.72 24.80
CA PRO A 517 -15.22 14.39 26.05
C PRO A 517 -14.41 13.50 27.01
N HIS A 518 -14.53 12.18 26.89
CA HIS A 518 -13.76 11.22 27.68
C HIS A 518 -12.30 11.05 27.20
N GLU A 519 -11.99 11.48 25.98
CA GLU A 519 -10.63 11.43 25.39
C GLU A 519 -9.99 12.83 25.30
N TYR A 520 -10.76 13.91 25.43
CA TYR A 520 -10.29 15.28 25.22
C TYR A 520 -11.02 16.30 26.13
N ASP A 521 -10.24 17.12 26.84
CA ASP A 521 -10.75 18.21 27.69
C ASP A 521 -11.18 19.42 26.84
N ILE A 522 -12.44 19.39 26.41
CA ILE A 522 -13.03 20.44 25.59
C ILE A 522 -13.28 21.73 26.37
N ASP A 523 -13.58 21.63 27.67
CA ASP A 523 -13.92 22.80 28.48
C ASP A 523 -12.70 23.72 28.61
N ARG A 524 -11.52 23.14 28.76
CA ARG A 524 -10.26 23.88 28.69
C ARG A 524 -10.11 24.62 27.36
N LEU A 525 -10.24 23.92 26.22
CA LEU A 525 -10.10 24.54 24.90
C LEU A 525 -11.12 25.67 24.69
N LEU A 526 -12.39 25.45 25.06
CA LEU A 526 -13.43 26.47 24.93
C LEU A 526 -13.15 27.68 25.84
N SER A 527 -12.59 27.47 27.02
CA SER A 527 -12.18 28.56 27.92
C SER A 527 -11.05 29.41 27.34
N GLU A 528 -10.10 28.79 26.64
CA GLU A 528 -8.99 29.46 25.96
C GLU A 528 -9.46 30.21 24.71
N LEU A 529 -10.50 29.70 24.03
CA LEU A 529 -11.07 30.29 22.80
C LEU A 529 -12.26 31.23 23.05
N ARG A 530 -12.67 31.47 24.30
CA ARG A 530 -13.92 32.19 24.67
C ARG A 530 -14.10 33.58 24.05
N PHE A 531 -13.00 34.26 23.72
CA PHE A 531 -13.01 35.60 23.12
C PHE A 531 -12.97 35.57 21.59
N LEU A 532 -12.66 34.42 20.99
CA LEU A 532 -12.49 34.27 19.54
C LEU A 532 -13.70 33.57 18.89
N ILE A 533 -14.37 32.68 19.63
CA ILE A 533 -15.54 31.94 19.15
C ILE A 533 -16.64 31.89 20.21
N ARG A 534 -17.88 31.76 19.73
CA ARG A 534 -19.03 31.32 20.52
C ARG A 534 -19.37 29.91 20.10
N THR A 535 -19.65 29.05 21.07
CA THR A 535 -20.05 27.67 20.82
C THR A 535 -21.43 27.38 21.39
N ARG A 536 -22.19 26.54 20.69
CA ARG A 536 -23.48 26.02 21.14
C ARG A 536 -23.47 24.51 21.01
N LEU A 537 -23.71 23.80 22.11
CA LEU A 537 -23.93 22.35 22.05
C LEU A 537 -25.22 22.08 21.26
N VAL A 538 -25.08 21.39 20.13
CA VAL A 538 -26.20 21.08 19.21
C VAL A 538 -26.54 19.60 19.13
N HIS A 539 -25.61 18.74 19.57
CA HIS A 539 -25.84 17.30 19.71
C HIS A 539 -25.06 16.77 20.91
N SER A 540 -25.71 15.94 21.71
CA SER A 540 -25.07 15.08 22.70
C SER A 540 -25.91 13.80 22.76
N GLY A 541 -25.27 12.65 22.58
CA GLY A 541 -25.97 11.39 22.42
C GLY A 541 -25.27 10.22 23.10
N PRO A 542 -25.92 9.03 23.08
CA PRO A 542 -25.46 7.84 23.81
C PRO A 542 -24.11 7.30 23.34
N SER A 543 -23.65 7.71 22.15
CA SER A 543 -22.32 7.41 21.61
C SER A 543 -21.17 8.09 22.37
N GLY A 544 -21.47 9.01 23.30
CA GLY A 544 -20.45 9.76 24.05
C GLY A 544 -19.72 10.79 23.20
N VAL A 545 -20.29 11.18 22.05
CA VAL A 545 -19.80 12.24 21.18
C VAL A 545 -20.68 13.49 21.34
N ASN A 546 -20.04 14.62 21.57
CA ASN A 546 -20.67 15.93 21.61
C ASN A 546 -20.35 16.71 20.34
N ILE A 547 -21.35 17.42 19.79
CA ILE A 547 -21.16 18.33 18.65
C ILE A 547 -21.49 19.75 19.07
N TYR A 548 -20.52 20.65 18.88
CA TYR A 548 -20.67 22.07 19.12
C TYR A 548 -20.70 22.82 17.80
N GLU A 549 -21.72 23.64 17.57
CA GLU A 549 -21.78 24.61 16.49
C GLU A 549 -20.96 25.84 16.87
N VAL A 550 -20.16 26.35 15.93
CA VAL A 550 -19.18 27.41 16.14
C VAL A 550 -19.57 28.65 15.34
N SER A 551 -19.68 29.77 16.05
CA SER A 551 -19.78 31.11 15.47
C SER A 551 -18.53 31.90 15.81
N PHE A 552 -17.89 32.50 14.82
CA PHE A 552 -16.72 33.34 15.05
C PHE A 552 -17.14 34.68 15.64
N VAL A 553 -16.40 35.16 16.64
CA VAL A 553 -16.55 36.54 17.11
C VAL A 553 -15.83 37.41 16.11
N ASP A 554 -16.56 38.27 15.40
CA ASP A 554 -15.93 39.26 14.53
C ASP A 554 -15.15 40.24 15.41
N GLY A 555 -13.83 40.30 15.18
CA GLY A 555 -13.03 41.40 15.69
C GLY A 555 -13.49 42.67 14.99
N ASP A 556 -13.80 43.69 15.78
CA ASP A 556 -14.18 45.05 15.41
C ASP A 556 -13.81 45.47 13.96
N GLN A 557 -14.82 45.79 13.14
CA GLN A 557 -14.65 46.37 11.80
C GLN A 557 -14.22 47.85 11.83
N SER A 558 -13.40 48.26 12.81
CA SER A 558 -12.99 49.67 12.99
C SER A 558 -11.69 50.07 12.27
N LEU A 559 -11.14 49.21 11.40
CA LEU A 559 -9.98 49.53 10.55
C LEU A 559 -10.27 49.44 9.04
N LYS A 560 -11.47 49.87 8.62
CA LYS A 560 -11.68 50.43 7.29
C LYS A 560 -11.91 51.95 7.42
N ALA A 561 -10.86 52.68 7.75
CA ALA A 561 -10.82 54.09 7.41
C ALA A 561 -10.67 54.17 5.88
N GLU A 562 -11.74 54.62 5.22
CA GLU A 562 -11.68 55.08 3.84
C GLU A 562 -10.52 56.08 3.69
N PRO A 563 -9.66 55.96 2.66
CA PRO A 563 -8.84 57.07 2.27
C PRO A 563 -9.77 58.10 1.61
N ALA A 564 -10.15 59.13 2.37
CA ALA A 564 -10.67 60.35 1.79
C ALA A 564 -9.67 60.86 0.76
N SER A 565 -10.15 61.09 -0.45
CA SER A 565 -9.42 61.74 -1.53
C SER A 565 -10.39 62.64 -2.30
N PRO A 566 -9.95 63.74 -2.92
CA PRO A 566 -8.82 64.62 -2.60
C PRO A 566 -9.19 65.78 -1.67
#